data_AF-A0A2H3INI9-F1
#
_entry.id   AF-A0A2H3INI9-F1
#
_cell.length_a   1.000
_cell.length_b   1.000
_cell.length_c   1.000
_cell.angle_alpha   90.00
_cell.angle_beta   90.00
_cell.angle_gamma   90.00
#
_symmetry.space_group_name_H-M   'P 1'
#
loop_
_entity.id
_entity.type
_entity.pdbx_description
1 polymer ?
#
loop_
_entity_poly.entity_id
_entity_poly.type
_entity_poly.pdbx_seq_one_letter_code
_entity_poly.pdbx_strand_id
1 'polypeptide(L)'
;MLYTVSAIQILATLDALDELDRSGRGGRQRAASFIASLQDRETGVFRGDEWGESDTRFLYGALNALSLLGELKMVDVDKAVSYIQQCVNLDGAYGVRPGAESHAGQVLTCVAALAIAGRLDLIDRTRLGTWLSERQLEVGGLNGRPEKLEDVCYSWWVAASLAIIGRLEWIDKRKLQSFILRCQDYDHGGLSDRPGNVVDVFHTHFGLAGLSLLGHPGLKEIDPV
;
A
#
# COMPACT_ATOMS: atom_id res chain seq x y z
N MET A 1 -13.73 -1.44 8.56
CA MET A 1 -12.97 -2.36 7.68
C MET A 1 -11.45 -2.29 7.89
N LEU A 2 -10.80 -1.12 7.77
CA LEU A 2 -9.32 -1.03 7.81
C LEU A 2 -8.68 -1.63 9.08
N TYR A 3 -9.25 -1.42 10.26
CA TYR A 3 -8.76 -2.03 11.50
C TYR A 3 -8.82 -3.57 11.47
N THR A 4 -9.81 -4.16 10.78
CA THR A 4 -9.90 -5.62 10.59
C THR A 4 -8.77 -6.12 9.70
N VAL A 5 -8.49 -5.40 8.61
CA VAL A 5 -7.38 -5.72 7.70
C VAL A 5 -6.04 -5.64 8.44
N SER A 6 -5.80 -4.55 9.17
CA SER A 6 -4.55 -4.39 9.94
C SER A 6 -4.39 -5.48 11.02
N ALA A 7 -5.47 -5.88 11.69
CA ALA A 7 -5.41 -6.99 12.64
C ALA A 7 -5.02 -8.32 11.98
N ILE A 8 -5.58 -8.62 10.80
CA ILE A 8 -5.21 -9.81 10.01
C ILE A 8 -3.75 -9.74 9.56
N GLN A 9 -3.28 -8.58 9.09
CA GLN A 9 -1.88 -8.36 8.70
C GLN A 9 -0.92 -8.56 9.88
N ILE A 10 -1.27 -8.06 11.08
CA ILE A 10 -0.46 -8.25 12.29
C ILE A 10 -0.37 -9.75 12.64
N LEU A 11 -1.50 -10.47 12.61
CA LEU A 11 -1.51 -11.92 12.85
C LEU A 11 -0.69 -12.67 11.80
N ALA A 12 -0.80 -12.30 10.51
CA ALA A 12 0.02 -12.89 9.45
C ALA A 12 1.52 -12.62 9.67
N THR A 13 1.89 -11.39 10.05
CA THR A 13 3.28 -11.01 10.36
C THR A 13 3.86 -11.82 11.52
N LEU A 14 3.02 -12.19 12.49
CA LEU A 14 3.40 -12.98 13.66
C LEU A 14 3.26 -14.50 13.46
N ASP A 15 2.90 -14.96 12.26
CA ASP A 15 2.57 -16.37 11.97
C ASP A 15 1.50 -16.94 12.93
N ALA A 16 0.46 -16.15 13.19
CA ALA A 16 -0.56 -16.39 14.21
C ALA A 16 -2.00 -16.30 13.66
N LEU A 17 -2.22 -16.60 12.38
CA LEU A 17 -3.56 -16.56 11.77
C LEU A 17 -4.52 -17.61 12.34
N ASP A 18 -4.00 -18.68 12.95
CA ASP A 18 -4.76 -19.71 13.67
C ASP A 18 -5.43 -19.17 14.95
N GLU A 19 -4.91 -18.10 15.55
CA GLU A 19 -5.52 -17.44 16.71
C GLU A 19 -6.95 -16.93 16.42
N LEU A 20 -7.28 -16.62 15.15
CA LEU A 20 -8.64 -16.25 14.74
C LEU A 20 -9.66 -17.35 15.05
N ASP A 21 -9.25 -18.62 14.98
CA ASP A 21 -10.14 -19.76 15.15
C ASP A 21 -10.06 -20.39 16.53
N ARG A 22 -9.17 -19.90 17.41
CA ARG A 22 -8.95 -20.42 18.78
C ARG A 22 -10.20 -20.50 19.64
N SER A 23 -11.16 -19.59 19.44
CA SER A 23 -12.44 -19.60 20.17
C SER A 23 -13.39 -20.72 19.76
N GLY A 24 -13.11 -21.44 18.67
CA GLY A 24 -14.00 -22.43 18.05
C GLY A 24 -15.22 -21.82 17.35
N ARG A 25 -15.29 -20.49 17.21
CA ARG A 25 -16.43 -19.76 16.61
C ARG A 25 -16.23 -19.36 15.15
N GLY A 26 -15.24 -19.94 14.47
CA GLY A 26 -14.92 -19.69 13.06
C GLY A 26 -14.55 -18.23 12.79
N GLY A 27 -13.62 -17.66 13.55
CA GLY A 27 -13.26 -16.24 13.44
C GLY A 27 -12.70 -15.89 12.06
N ARG A 28 -11.91 -16.78 11.45
CA ARG A 28 -11.42 -16.62 10.07
C ARG A 28 -12.57 -16.42 9.10
N GLN A 29 -13.52 -17.36 9.10
CA GLN A 29 -14.67 -17.33 8.19
C GLN A 29 -15.55 -16.09 8.42
N ARG A 30 -15.74 -15.68 9.68
CA ARG A 30 -16.54 -14.49 10.01
C ARG A 30 -15.86 -13.20 9.55
N ALA A 31 -14.55 -13.09 9.71
CA ALA A 31 -13.78 -11.94 9.21
C ALA A 31 -13.83 -11.87 7.68
N ALA A 32 -13.61 -12.99 7.00
CA ALA A 32 -13.71 -13.08 5.54
C ALA A 32 -15.12 -12.72 5.05
N SER A 33 -16.18 -13.27 5.65
CA SER A 33 -17.57 -12.96 5.29
C SER A 33 -17.92 -11.49 5.53
N PHE A 34 -17.42 -10.88 6.60
CA PHE A 34 -17.60 -9.44 6.84
C PHE A 34 -16.93 -8.61 5.73
N ILE A 35 -15.68 -8.88 5.41
CA ILE A 35 -14.95 -8.16 4.35
C ILE A 35 -15.65 -8.35 2.99
N ALA A 36 -16.03 -9.58 2.64
CA ALA A 36 -16.72 -9.87 1.40
C ALA A 36 -18.07 -9.15 1.29
N SER A 37 -18.80 -8.99 2.41
CA SER A 37 -20.08 -8.28 2.42
C SER A 37 -19.99 -6.78 2.10
N LEU A 38 -18.78 -6.20 2.20
CA LEU A 38 -18.53 -4.80 1.89
C LEU A 38 -18.28 -4.54 0.40
N GLN A 39 -18.15 -5.59 -0.42
CA GLN A 39 -18.02 -5.42 -1.86
C GLN A 39 -19.32 -4.88 -2.46
N ASP A 40 -19.21 -3.80 -3.20
CA ASP A 40 -20.27 -3.28 -4.03
C ASP A 40 -20.48 -4.17 -5.25
N ARG A 41 -21.69 -4.72 -5.39
CA ARG A 41 -22.01 -5.71 -6.43
C ARG A 41 -22.08 -5.12 -7.82
N GLU A 42 -22.28 -3.81 -7.96
CA GLU A 42 -22.38 -3.16 -9.26
C GLU A 42 -20.98 -2.82 -9.78
N THR A 43 -20.22 -2.11 -8.95
CA THR A 43 -18.94 -1.49 -9.29
C THR A 43 -17.72 -2.34 -8.96
N GLY A 44 -17.78 -3.23 -7.97
CA GLY A 44 -16.66 -4.06 -7.51
C GLY A 44 -15.77 -3.43 -6.45
N VAL A 45 -15.93 -2.13 -6.14
CA VAL A 45 -15.22 -1.44 -5.06
C VAL A 45 -15.71 -1.91 -3.69
N PHE A 46 -14.97 -1.61 -2.63
CA PHE A 46 -15.34 -1.96 -1.26
C PHE A 46 -15.67 -0.73 -0.45
N ARG A 47 -16.64 -0.88 0.46
CA ARG A 47 -16.95 0.13 1.47
C ARG A 47 -16.05 0.00 2.70
N GLY A 48 -15.74 1.11 3.35
CA GLY A 48 -15.01 1.13 4.63
C GLY A 48 -15.84 0.66 5.82
N ASP A 49 -17.15 0.92 5.78
CA ASP A 49 -18.13 0.61 6.81
C ASP A 49 -19.58 0.68 6.24
N GLU A 50 -20.57 0.76 7.14
CA GLU A 50 -21.99 0.86 6.81
C GLU A 50 -22.41 2.23 6.23
N TRP A 51 -21.56 3.26 6.33
CA TRP A 51 -21.87 4.63 5.91
C TRP A 51 -21.50 4.94 4.46
N GLY A 52 -20.94 3.97 3.73
CA GLY A 52 -20.89 4.02 2.27
C GLY A 52 -19.62 4.61 1.63
N GLU A 53 -18.64 5.08 2.42
CA GLU A 53 -17.36 5.54 1.84
C GLU A 53 -16.70 4.37 1.12
N SER A 54 -16.34 4.57 -0.16
CA SER A 54 -15.67 3.58 -0.99
C SER A 54 -14.55 4.21 -1.80
N ASP A 55 -13.42 3.50 -1.88
CA ASP A 55 -12.24 3.88 -2.63
C ASP A 55 -11.25 2.71 -2.78
N THR A 56 -10.15 2.98 -3.47
CA THR A 56 -9.11 2.00 -3.76
C THR A 56 -8.36 1.50 -2.52
N ARG A 57 -8.34 2.22 -1.38
CA ARG A 57 -7.74 1.77 -0.11
C ARG A 57 -8.54 0.61 0.48
N PHE A 58 -9.86 0.73 0.49
CA PHE A 58 -10.75 -0.34 0.95
C PHE A 58 -10.71 -1.53 -0.01
N LEU A 59 -10.62 -1.27 -1.31
CA LEU A 59 -10.47 -2.35 -2.30
C LEU A 59 -9.20 -3.16 -2.05
N TYR A 60 -8.04 -2.50 -1.95
CA TYR A 60 -6.78 -3.15 -1.63
C TYR A 60 -6.84 -3.89 -0.30
N GLY A 61 -7.31 -3.22 0.76
CA GLY A 61 -7.37 -3.84 2.08
C GLY A 61 -8.22 -5.10 2.10
N ALA A 62 -9.31 -5.13 1.33
CA ALA A 62 -10.16 -6.32 1.21
C ALA A 62 -9.42 -7.47 0.53
N LEU A 63 -8.81 -7.21 -0.63
CA LEU A 63 -8.08 -8.24 -1.37
C LEU A 63 -6.86 -8.74 -0.59
N ASN A 64 -6.12 -7.85 0.08
CA ASN A 64 -4.97 -8.23 0.91
C ASN A 64 -5.40 -9.14 2.06
N ALA A 65 -6.40 -8.74 2.85
CA ALA A 65 -6.88 -9.57 3.95
C ALA A 65 -7.47 -10.91 3.47
N LEU A 66 -8.30 -10.91 2.42
CA LEU A 66 -8.87 -12.14 1.88
C LEU A 66 -7.81 -13.07 1.28
N SER A 67 -6.75 -12.52 0.67
CA SER A 67 -5.60 -13.30 0.20
C SER A 67 -4.88 -13.98 1.36
N LEU A 68 -4.55 -13.23 2.42
CA LEU A 68 -3.90 -13.77 3.63
C LEU A 68 -4.75 -14.86 4.31
N LEU A 69 -6.07 -14.76 4.25
CA LEU A 69 -6.99 -15.76 4.82
C LEU A 69 -7.23 -16.97 3.89
N GLY A 70 -6.84 -16.91 2.62
CA GLY A 70 -7.12 -17.94 1.61
C GLY A 70 -8.55 -17.90 1.04
N GLU A 71 -9.22 -16.74 1.12
CA GLU A 71 -10.66 -16.58 0.88
C GLU A 71 -10.98 -15.58 -0.25
N LEU A 72 -10.06 -15.34 -1.19
CA LEU A 72 -10.32 -14.46 -2.36
C LEU A 72 -11.54 -14.89 -3.19
N LYS A 73 -11.86 -16.20 -3.21
CA LYS A 73 -13.05 -16.75 -3.88
C LYS A 73 -14.39 -16.20 -3.37
N MET A 74 -14.40 -15.53 -2.21
CA MET A 74 -15.62 -14.97 -1.62
C MET A 74 -16.06 -13.66 -2.28
N VAL A 75 -15.23 -13.06 -3.14
CA VAL A 75 -15.49 -11.77 -3.79
C VAL A 75 -15.31 -11.86 -5.30
N ASP A 76 -15.91 -10.92 -6.02
CA ASP A 76 -15.74 -10.77 -7.46
C ASP A 76 -14.44 -9.99 -7.74
N VAL A 77 -13.33 -10.73 -7.89
CA VAL A 77 -12.00 -10.16 -8.15
C VAL A 77 -11.95 -9.44 -9.50
N ASP A 78 -12.64 -9.97 -10.52
CA ASP A 78 -12.64 -9.37 -11.85
C ASP A 78 -13.34 -8.00 -11.88
N LYS A 79 -14.43 -7.84 -11.11
CA LYS A 79 -15.03 -6.51 -10.93
C LYS A 79 -14.14 -5.55 -10.17
N ALA A 80 -13.45 -6.00 -9.12
CA ALA A 80 -12.49 -5.17 -8.40
C ALA A 80 -11.36 -4.69 -9.33
N VAL A 81 -10.82 -5.60 -10.15
CA VAL A 81 -9.83 -5.28 -11.19
C VAL A 81 -10.39 -4.27 -12.21
N SER A 82 -11.63 -4.47 -12.67
CA SER A 82 -12.30 -3.56 -13.60
C SER A 82 -12.50 -2.16 -13.01
N TYR A 83 -12.74 -2.04 -11.70
CA TYR A 83 -12.80 -0.75 -11.01
C TYR A 83 -11.43 -0.07 -10.95
N ILE A 84 -10.36 -0.82 -10.65
CA ILE A 84 -8.98 -0.28 -10.66
C ILE A 84 -8.62 0.27 -12.04
N GLN A 85 -9.00 -0.41 -13.12
CA GLN A 85 -8.75 0.07 -14.48
C GLN A 85 -9.46 1.40 -14.80
N GLN A 86 -10.55 1.73 -14.11
CA GLN A 86 -11.22 3.02 -14.24
C GLN A 86 -10.56 4.12 -13.41
N CYS A 87 -9.71 3.76 -12.44
CA CYS A 87 -9.00 4.71 -11.58
C CYS A 87 -7.68 5.20 -12.18
N VAL A 88 -7.21 4.64 -13.31
CA VAL A 88 -6.01 5.09 -13.99
C VAL A 88 -6.26 6.40 -14.74
N ASN A 89 -5.35 7.35 -14.59
CA ASN A 89 -5.42 8.66 -15.23
C ASN A 89 -4.52 8.75 -16.47
N LEU A 90 -4.63 9.84 -17.21
CA LEU A 90 -3.83 10.12 -18.41
C LEU A 90 -2.31 10.17 -18.16
N ASP A 91 -1.90 10.44 -16.92
CA ASP A 91 -0.49 10.43 -16.50
C ASP A 91 0.04 9.00 -16.23
N GLY A 92 -0.85 8.00 -16.20
CA GLY A 92 -0.51 6.58 -16.01
C GLY A 92 -0.57 6.13 -14.56
N ALA A 93 -0.86 7.04 -13.62
CA ALA A 93 -1.02 6.75 -12.21
C ALA A 93 -2.50 6.66 -11.81
N TYR A 94 -2.75 6.36 -10.53
CA TYR A 94 -4.08 6.03 -10.03
C TYR A 94 -4.57 7.06 -9.02
N GLY A 95 -5.85 7.39 -9.13
CA GLY A 95 -6.58 8.18 -8.13
C GLY A 95 -7.30 7.32 -7.10
N VAL A 96 -7.87 7.99 -6.09
CA VAL A 96 -8.67 7.34 -5.02
C VAL A 96 -9.98 6.73 -5.55
N ARG A 97 -10.48 7.25 -6.67
CA ARG A 97 -11.66 6.79 -7.42
C ARG A 97 -11.53 7.25 -8.88
N PRO A 98 -12.38 6.77 -9.81
CA PRO A 98 -12.34 7.21 -11.20
C PRO A 98 -12.39 8.74 -11.34
N GLY A 99 -11.45 9.28 -12.12
CA GLY A 99 -11.31 10.73 -12.38
C GLY A 99 -10.73 11.56 -11.22
N ALA A 100 -10.36 10.96 -10.09
CA ALA A 100 -9.65 11.68 -9.03
C ALA A 100 -8.16 11.83 -9.36
N GLU A 101 -7.53 12.87 -8.81
CA GLU A 101 -6.10 13.14 -8.98
C GLU A 101 -5.22 11.94 -8.59
N SER A 102 -4.20 11.69 -9.41
CA SER A 102 -3.19 10.67 -9.14
C SER A 102 -2.43 10.94 -7.85
N HIS A 103 -2.30 9.91 -7.00
CA HIS A 103 -1.60 10.03 -5.72
C HIS A 103 -0.86 8.73 -5.38
N ALA A 104 0.38 8.82 -4.92
CA ALA A 104 1.25 7.66 -4.70
C ALA A 104 0.66 6.63 -3.73
N GLY A 105 -0.04 7.08 -2.69
CA GLY A 105 -0.76 6.18 -1.79
C GLY A 105 -1.85 5.35 -2.50
N GLN A 106 -2.53 5.94 -3.48
CA GLN A 106 -3.57 5.26 -4.28
C GLN A 106 -2.94 4.41 -5.40
N VAL A 107 -1.75 4.79 -5.87
CA VAL A 107 -0.96 3.93 -6.75
C VAL A 107 -0.62 2.62 -6.03
N LEU A 108 -0.09 2.66 -4.80
CA LEU A 108 0.26 1.41 -4.11
C LEU A 108 -0.97 0.51 -3.95
N THR A 109 -2.10 1.05 -3.50
CA THR A 109 -3.31 0.24 -3.28
C THR A 109 -3.77 -0.44 -4.57
N CYS A 110 -3.82 0.29 -5.69
CA CYS A 110 -4.16 -0.28 -6.99
C CYS A 110 -3.14 -1.31 -7.48
N VAL A 111 -1.85 -1.02 -7.40
CA VAL A 111 -0.77 -1.89 -7.90
C VAL A 111 -0.68 -3.17 -7.08
N ALA A 112 -0.73 -3.09 -5.75
CA ALA A 112 -0.70 -4.25 -4.86
C ALA A 112 -1.98 -5.09 -5.00
N ALA A 113 -3.16 -4.46 -5.16
CA ALA A 113 -4.39 -5.19 -5.47
C ALA A 113 -4.30 -5.97 -6.79
N LEU A 114 -3.71 -5.37 -7.84
CA LEU A 114 -3.45 -6.05 -9.11
C LEU A 114 -2.41 -7.17 -8.97
N ALA A 115 -1.41 -7.00 -8.11
CA ALA A 115 -0.43 -8.06 -7.79
C ALA A 115 -1.12 -9.27 -7.15
N ILE A 116 -1.95 -9.04 -6.12
CA ILE A 116 -2.74 -10.08 -5.45
C ILE A 116 -3.69 -10.78 -6.43
N ALA A 117 -4.32 -10.03 -7.34
CA ALA A 117 -5.20 -10.58 -8.36
C ALA A 117 -4.46 -11.32 -9.49
N GLY A 118 -3.12 -11.30 -9.54
CA GLY A 118 -2.34 -11.85 -10.63
C GLY A 118 -2.51 -11.09 -11.95
N ARG A 119 -2.85 -9.79 -11.89
CA ARG A 119 -3.20 -8.94 -13.03
C ARG A 119 -2.24 -7.78 -13.29
N LEU A 120 -0.96 -7.96 -12.96
CA LEU A 120 0.10 -6.98 -13.30
C LEU A 120 0.32 -6.81 -14.81
N ASP A 121 -0.29 -7.65 -15.65
CA ASP A 121 -0.35 -7.49 -17.11
C ASP A 121 -1.11 -6.23 -17.54
N LEU A 122 -2.00 -5.72 -16.70
CA LEU A 122 -2.83 -4.55 -16.98
C LEU A 122 -2.13 -3.21 -16.76
N ILE A 123 -0.93 -3.22 -16.18
CA ILE A 123 -0.21 -2.00 -15.83
C ILE A 123 0.74 -1.62 -16.97
N ASP A 124 0.61 -0.39 -17.48
CA ASP A 124 1.67 0.23 -18.27
C ASP A 124 2.85 0.59 -17.35
N ARG A 125 3.77 -0.38 -17.20
CA ARG A 125 4.91 -0.27 -16.28
C ARG A 125 5.87 0.86 -16.64
N THR A 126 5.93 1.25 -17.91
CA THR A 126 6.79 2.35 -18.35
C THR A 126 6.17 3.67 -17.92
N ARG A 127 4.90 3.90 -18.26
CA ARG A 127 4.24 5.18 -17.95
C ARG A 127 4.08 5.39 -16.45
N LEU A 128 3.66 4.34 -15.73
CA LEU A 128 3.59 4.38 -14.27
C LEU A 128 4.98 4.53 -13.63
N GLY A 129 5.98 3.81 -14.14
CA GLY A 129 7.37 3.91 -13.66
C GLY A 129 7.92 5.33 -13.80
N THR A 130 7.66 6.00 -14.92
CA THR A 130 8.05 7.40 -15.14
C THR A 130 7.39 8.29 -14.09
N TRP A 131 6.06 8.23 -13.95
CA TRP A 131 5.32 9.03 -12.98
C TRP A 131 5.82 8.84 -11.54
N LEU A 132 6.12 7.60 -11.14
CA LEU A 132 6.64 7.27 -9.81
C LEU A 132 8.07 7.78 -9.61
N SER A 133 8.95 7.64 -10.61
CA SER A 133 10.33 8.11 -10.52
C SER A 133 10.43 9.63 -10.39
N GLU A 134 9.53 10.37 -11.06
CA GLU A 134 9.38 11.82 -10.94
C GLU A 134 8.80 12.30 -9.59
N ARG A 135 8.54 11.39 -8.65
CA ARG A 135 8.24 11.76 -7.26
C ARG A 135 9.50 12.03 -6.44
N GLN A 136 10.67 11.60 -6.90
CA GLN A 136 11.91 11.81 -6.15
C GLN A 136 12.39 13.25 -6.32
N LEU A 137 12.42 13.99 -5.22
CA LEU A 137 12.87 15.38 -5.18
C LEU A 137 14.39 15.45 -5.00
N GLU A 138 14.96 16.64 -5.24
CA GLU A 138 16.40 16.87 -5.14
C GLU A 138 16.99 16.49 -3.77
N VAL A 139 16.20 16.69 -2.70
CA VAL A 139 16.54 16.33 -1.31
C VAL A 139 16.57 14.82 -1.04
N GLY A 140 16.20 14.00 -2.02
CA GLY A 140 16.23 12.54 -1.99
C GLY A 140 14.91 11.87 -1.58
N GLY A 141 14.05 12.60 -0.85
CA GLY A 141 12.73 12.15 -0.46
C GLY A 141 11.74 12.10 -1.63
N LEU A 142 10.63 11.39 -1.42
CA LEU A 142 9.58 11.17 -2.40
C LEU A 142 8.32 11.94 -2.01
N ASN A 143 7.62 12.53 -2.96
CA ASN A 143 6.32 13.18 -2.72
C ASN A 143 5.13 12.32 -3.17
N GLY A 144 3.94 12.66 -2.69
CA GLY A 144 2.72 11.91 -3.00
C GLY A 144 2.10 12.25 -4.34
N ARG A 145 2.34 13.45 -4.84
CA ARG A 145 1.82 13.99 -6.10
C ARG A 145 2.68 15.17 -6.55
N PRO A 146 2.64 15.56 -7.84
CA PRO A 146 3.41 16.70 -8.35
C PRO A 146 3.21 17.98 -7.53
N GLU A 147 4.25 18.82 -7.49
CA GLU A 147 4.23 20.13 -6.82
C GLU A 147 3.95 20.08 -5.30
N LYS A 148 4.28 18.96 -4.65
CA LYS A 148 4.21 18.80 -3.19
C LYS A 148 5.57 18.44 -2.61
N LEU A 149 5.69 18.64 -1.30
CA LEU A 149 6.87 18.28 -0.52
C LEU A 149 7.00 16.77 -0.38
N GLU A 150 8.24 16.34 -0.17
CA GLU A 150 8.58 14.99 0.23
C GLU A 150 7.98 14.61 1.59
N ASP A 151 7.85 13.32 1.83
CA ASP A 151 7.41 12.74 3.09
C ASP A 151 7.94 11.31 3.20
N VAL A 152 8.48 10.94 4.37
CA VAL A 152 9.04 9.61 4.64
C VAL A 152 8.09 8.48 4.27
N CYS A 153 6.77 8.61 4.45
CA CYS A 153 5.86 7.52 4.16
C CYS A 153 5.83 7.15 2.65
N TYR A 154 6.12 8.09 1.75
CA TYR A 154 6.24 7.79 0.32
C TYR A 154 7.48 6.95 -0.02
N SER A 155 8.44 6.83 0.89
CA SER A 155 9.53 5.85 0.80
C SER A 155 9.00 4.41 0.77
N TRP A 156 7.79 4.17 1.31
CA TRP A 156 7.08 2.92 1.11
C TRP A 156 6.14 3.01 -0.09
N TRP A 157 5.20 3.97 -0.10
CA TRP A 157 4.14 4.02 -1.12
C TRP A 157 4.66 4.05 -2.56
N VAL A 158 5.70 4.85 -2.84
CA VAL A 158 6.30 4.95 -4.17
C VAL A 158 7.28 3.82 -4.42
N ALA A 159 8.19 3.54 -3.48
CA ALA A 159 9.24 2.55 -3.71
C ALA A 159 8.68 1.12 -3.82
N ALA A 160 7.69 0.76 -2.99
CA ALA A 160 7.01 -0.53 -3.10
C ALA A 160 6.28 -0.66 -4.44
N SER A 161 5.58 0.39 -4.88
CA SER A 161 4.95 0.41 -6.21
C SER A 161 5.96 0.19 -7.34
N LEU A 162 7.13 0.86 -7.27
CA LEU A 162 8.23 0.65 -8.22
C LEU A 162 8.80 -0.77 -8.14
N ALA A 163 8.93 -1.35 -6.94
CA ALA A 163 9.41 -2.71 -6.75
C ALA A 163 8.46 -3.73 -7.38
N ILE A 164 7.14 -3.62 -7.13
CA ILE A 164 6.12 -4.53 -7.68
C ILE A 164 6.16 -4.55 -9.21
N ILE A 165 6.37 -3.40 -9.86
CA ILE A 165 6.44 -3.32 -11.33
C ILE A 165 7.85 -3.57 -11.89
N GLY A 166 8.84 -3.89 -11.04
CA GLY A 166 10.22 -4.19 -11.45
C GLY A 166 10.99 -2.96 -11.95
N ARG A 167 10.84 -1.82 -11.28
CA ARG A 167 11.40 -0.50 -11.64
C ARG A 167 12.04 0.25 -10.47
N LEU A 168 12.34 -0.44 -9.35
CA LEU A 168 12.95 0.19 -8.18
C LEU A 168 14.29 0.90 -8.48
N GLU A 169 15.05 0.46 -9.50
CA GLU A 169 16.29 1.11 -9.94
C GLU A 169 16.10 2.48 -10.62
N TRP A 170 14.86 2.93 -10.85
CA TRP A 170 14.58 4.20 -11.52
C TRP A 170 14.66 5.42 -10.57
N ILE A 171 14.90 5.18 -9.28
CA ILE A 171 15.15 6.20 -8.28
C ILE A 171 16.55 6.04 -7.68
N ASP A 172 17.12 7.14 -7.19
CA ASP A 172 18.38 7.12 -6.45
C ASP A 172 18.13 6.57 -5.03
N LYS A 173 18.39 5.26 -4.87
CA LYS A 173 18.21 4.56 -3.60
C LYS A 173 19.05 5.15 -2.47
N ARG A 174 20.28 5.59 -2.76
CA ARG A 174 21.19 6.12 -1.74
C ARG A 174 20.69 7.45 -1.20
N LYS A 175 20.22 8.34 -2.08
CA LYS A 175 19.58 9.59 -1.67
C LYS A 175 18.32 9.35 -0.85
N LEU A 176 17.49 8.37 -1.23
CA LEU A 176 16.29 8.03 -0.47
C LEU A 176 16.62 7.50 0.93
N GLN A 177 17.56 6.55 1.05
CA GLN A 177 18.04 6.07 2.35
C GLN A 177 18.57 7.22 3.21
N SER A 178 19.34 8.13 2.60
CA SER A 178 19.90 9.30 3.28
C SER A 178 18.80 10.27 3.75
N PHE A 179 17.73 10.45 2.97
CA PHE A 179 16.58 11.25 3.37
C PHE A 179 15.85 10.63 4.58
N ILE A 180 15.55 9.33 4.55
CA ILE A 180 14.86 8.64 5.65
C ILE A 180 15.67 8.78 6.95
N LEU A 181 16.97 8.51 6.91
CA LEU A 181 17.84 8.58 8.10
C LEU A 181 18.01 10.01 8.64
N ARG A 182 17.82 11.05 7.82
CA ARG A 182 17.78 12.45 8.28
C ARG A 182 16.49 12.81 9.03
N CYS A 183 15.44 11.99 8.92
CA CYS A 183 14.18 12.17 9.63
C CYS A 183 14.15 11.42 10.97
N GLN A 184 15.28 10.85 11.39
CA GLN A 184 15.41 10.15 12.66
C GLN A 184 15.58 11.12 13.83
N ASP A 185 14.84 10.87 14.91
CA ASP A 185 15.12 11.47 16.22
C ASP A 185 16.19 10.63 16.93
N TYR A 186 17.36 11.23 17.19
CA TYR A 186 18.50 10.57 17.82
C TYR A 186 18.40 10.51 19.35
N ASP A 187 17.56 11.36 19.95
CA ASP A 187 17.41 11.46 21.41
C ASP A 187 16.31 10.50 21.91
N HIS A 188 15.22 10.36 21.13
CA HIS A 188 14.04 9.59 21.53
C HIS A 188 13.73 8.39 20.62
N GLY A 189 14.39 8.29 19.46
CA GLY A 189 14.14 7.25 18.47
C GLY A 189 12.87 7.50 17.65
N GLY A 190 12.70 6.74 16.57
CA GLY A 190 11.61 6.91 15.61
C GLY A 190 11.97 7.79 14.42
N LEU A 191 11.05 7.86 13.45
CA LEU A 191 11.16 8.66 12.23
C LEU A 191 9.92 9.57 12.11
N SER A 192 10.14 10.79 11.64
CA SER A 192 9.09 11.77 11.29
C SER A 192 8.84 11.80 9.78
N ASP A 193 7.84 12.57 9.33
CA ASP A 193 7.59 12.82 7.89
C ASP A 193 8.75 13.56 7.21
N ARG A 194 9.39 14.50 7.91
CA ARG A 194 10.51 15.32 7.43
C ARG A 194 11.50 15.67 8.55
N PRO A 195 12.75 16.05 8.23
CA PRO A 195 13.74 16.44 9.23
C PRO A 195 13.24 17.59 10.12
N GLY A 196 13.39 17.44 11.43
CA GLY A 196 12.98 18.44 12.43
C GLY A 196 11.52 18.38 12.86
N ASN A 197 10.70 17.52 12.26
CA ASN A 197 9.32 17.27 12.71
C ASN A 197 9.27 16.25 13.85
N VAL A 198 8.11 16.17 14.52
CA VAL A 198 7.87 15.20 15.60
C VAL A 198 7.71 13.80 15.00
N VAL A 199 8.34 12.81 15.64
CA VAL A 199 8.26 11.40 15.22
C VAL A 199 6.91 10.78 15.56
N ASP A 200 6.52 9.78 14.78
CA ASP A 200 5.35 8.95 15.07
C ASP A 200 5.53 7.51 14.60
N VAL A 201 4.65 6.62 15.06
CA VAL A 201 4.71 5.18 14.75
C VAL A 201 4.48 4.92 13.26
N PHE A 202 3.69 5.74 12.58
CA PHE A 202 3.34 5.56 11.17
C PHE A 202 4.55 5.81 10.27
N HIS A 203 5.22 6.96 10.42
CA HIS A 203 6.43 7.29 9.68
C HIS A 203 7.61 6.42 10.10
N THR A 204 7.70 6.03 11.38
CA THR A 204 8.68 5.03 11.83
C THR A 204 8.51 3.71 11.10
N HIS A 205 7.28 3.19 11.03
CA HIS A 205 7.01 1.93 10.35
C HIS A 205 7.32 2.01 8.84
N PHE A 206 6.81 3.01 8.14
CA PHE A 206 7.01 3.13 6.69
C PHE A 206 8.41 3.57 6.28
N GLY A 207 9.11 4.32 7.13
CA GLY A 207 10.52 4.61 6.94
C GLY A 207 11.39 3.36 7.07
N LEU A 208 11.14 2.51 8.07
CA LEU A 208 11.84 1.22 8.21
C LEU A 208 11.49 0.26 7.07
N ALA A 209 10.23 0.19 6.66
CA ALA A 209 9.81 -0.61 5.50
C ALA A 209 10.50 -0.14 4.21
N GLY A 210 10.59 1.17 3.99
CA GLY A 210 11.34 1.75 2.88
C GLY A 210 12.84 1.41 2.93
N LEU A 211 13.49 1.54 4.09
CA LEU A 211 14.90 1.15 4.27
C LEU A 211 15.13 -0.33 4.01
N SER A 212 14.24 -1.19 4.51
CA SER A 212 14.26 -2.64 4.30
C SER A 212 14.16 -2.98 2.81
N LEU A 213 13.19 -2.39 2.10
CA LEU A 213 13.00 -2.58 0.66
C LEU A 213 14.21 -2.12 -0.17
N LEU A 214 14.93 -1.08 0.29
CA LEU A 214 16.15 -0.57 -0.34
C LEU A 214 17.40 -1.38 0.02
N GLY A 215 17.28 -2.45 0.82
CA GLY A 215 18.40 -3.29 1.23
C GLY A 215 19.33 -2.64 2.25
N HIS A 216 18.80 -1.78 3.14
CA HIS A 216 19.61 -1.18 4.19
C HIS A 216 20.19 -2.26 5.14
N PRO A 217 21.50 -2.24 5.45
CA PRO A 217 22.12 -3.24 6.31
C PRO A 217 21.44 -3.37 7.67
N GLY A 218 21.31 -4.60 8.15
CA GLY A 218 20.72 -4.90 9.47
C GLY A 218 19.19 -5.00 9.50
N LEU A 219 18.52 -4.70 8.38
CA LEU A 219 17.08 -4.96 8.23
C LEU A 219 16.86 -6.25 7.45
N LYS A 220 15.79 -6.98 7.82
CA LYS A 220 15.31 -8.12 7.02
C LYS A 220 14.68 -7.58 5.74
N GLU A 221 14.77 -8.35 4.66
CA GLU A 221 14.03 -8.08 3.43
C GLU A 221 12.52 -8.09 3.68
N ILE A 222 11.79 -7.21 2.99
CA ILE A 222 10.34 -7.07 3.08
C ILE A 222 9.71 -7.35 1.71
N ASP A 223 8.58 -8.06 1.72
CA ASP A 223 7.74 -8.23 0.53
C ASP A 223 6.92 -6.96 0.29
N PRO A 224 6.97 -6.36 -0.92
CA PRO A 224 6.16 -5.18 -1.23
C PRO A 224 4.66 -5.46 -1.47
N VAL A 225 4.19 -6.73 -1.47
CA VAL A 225 2.78 -7.14 -1.74
C VAL A 225 2.05 -7.67 -0.50
#